data_AF-A0A1I0NBW1-F1
#
_entry.id   AF-A0A1I0NBW1-F1
#
_cell.length_a   1.000
_cell.length_b   1.000
_cell.length_c   1.000
_cell.angle_alpha   90.00
_cell.angle_beta   90.00
_cell.angle_gamma   90.00
#
_symmetry.space_group_name_H-M   'P 1'
#
loop_
_entity.id
_entity.type
_entity.pdbx_description
1 polymer ?
#
loop_
_entity_poly.entity_id
_entity_poly.type
_entity_poly.pdbx_seq_one_letter_code
_entity_poly.pdbx_strand_id
1 'polypeptide(L)'
;MESKHAPLPSFAEHAARLAKTHLRALVQDEARGERLRRRVGPILLDITRQKLDIAALDAVGAYVDGTGWKAARDAMFEGKHINTSEDRAVLHTALRGGASRHPAAPADVRKEVADALDKLEQLVNAVHKGEGESVGLIGGVTDVVNIGIGGSDLGPRLAVHALEQFHVKGITSHFLTNVDGQAANDLMKKLDPTRTLVILVSKSFNTQETLLNGGVFRNWILKANGGDEAKTSKHFIAVSSNVEAVNKWGASQVLPMWDYVGGRFSLWSAVGASIAFSIGMQGFRDLLAGAAEADDHFRTAEWQDNVPVLLAIAEFWNRNILGRSSRAVVPYVDYLADLPSYLQQLEMESLGKHVHPDDGSEVAQSTVPVVWGSIGTNAQHAYFQALHQGTDTVPLEFIGVVKPAHPLRENQDVLLSNLLAQAAALSLGKTFEEALAEAKTGTEAERRALAAQRTFKGDRPSTVFMLDALTPHSLGALIALYEHKVFMLGHLWGINAFDQWGVELGKVIAKQIYPSLANDKDPGDLSQFDGATQGLIKAIRDRR
;
A
#
# COMPACT_ATOMS: atom_id res chain seq x y z
N MET A 1 11.56 -18.27 -32.76
CA MET A 1 12.13 -17.09 -32.08
C MET A 1 12.66 -17.58 -30.75
N GLU A 2 13.83 -17.13 -30.33
CA GLU A 2 14.26 -17.35 -28.93
C GLU A 2 13.32 -16.57 -28.01
N SER A 3 13.01 -17.12 -26.83
CA SER A 3 12.22 -16.41 -25.83
C SER A 3 12.95 -15.14 -25.42
N LYS A 4 12.28 -13.98 -25.47
CA LYS A 4 12.81 -12.74 -24.87
C LYS A 4 12.93 -12.89 -23.35
N HIS A 5 12.05 -13.69 -22.77
CA HIS A 5 12.03 -14.05 -21.35
C HIS A 5 12.99 -15.22 -21.16
N ALA A 6 14.28 -14.90 -21.05
CA ALA A 6 15.29 -15.86 -20.66
C ALA A 6 14.99 -16.38 -19.24
N PRO A 7 15.15 -17.70 -18.98
CA PRO A 7 14.99 -18.23 -17.64
C PRO A 7 15.98 -17.55 -16.68
N LEU A 8 15.57 -17.36 -15.42
CA LEU A 8 16.41 -16.73 -14.40
C LEU A 8 17.79 -17.41 -14.32
N PRO A 9 18.88 -16.65 -14.16
CA PRO A 9 20.18 -17.23 -13.85
C PRO A 9 20.09 -18.16 -12.64
N SER A 10 20.79 -19.29 -12.69
CA SER A 10 20.77 -20.23 -11.57
C SER A 10 21.57 -19.69 -10.40
N PHE A 11 20.88 -19.23 -9.36
CA PHE A 11 21.48 -18.90 -8.06
C PHE A 11 21.51 -20.12 -7.10
N ALA A 12 21.26 -21.34 -7.62
CA ALA A 12 21.12 -22.55 -6.82
C ALA A 12 22.37 -22.89 -5.99
N GLU A 13 23.57 -22.62 -6.51
CA GLU A 13 24.82 -22.85 -5.78
C GLU A 13 24.96 -21.92 -4.56
N HIS A 14 24.59 -20.63 -4.73
CA HIS A 14 24.54 -19.68 -3.62
C HIS A 14 23.50 -20.11 -2.58
N ALA A 15 22.31 -20.52 -3.03
CA ALA A 15 21.24 -21.01 -2.15
C ALA A 15 21.66 -22.27 -1.36
N ALA A 16 22.24 -23.27 -2.04
CA ALA A 16 22.70 -24.52 -1.43
C ALA A 16 23.88 -24.32 -0.46
N ARG A 17 24.75 -23.36 -0.73
CA ARG A 17 25.82 -22.93 0.18
C ARG A 17 25.25 -22.21 1.40
N LEU A 18 24.35 -21.24 1.20
CA LEU A 18 23.74 -20.46 2.28
C LEU A 18 22.79 -21.31 3.15
N ALA A 19 22.14 -22.33 2.61
CA ALA A 19 21.36 -23.30 3.38
C ALA A 19 22.19 -24.01 4.48
N LYS A 20 23.52 -24.08 4.32
CA LYS A 20 24.45 -24.63 5.32
C LYS A 20 25.01 -23.57 6.30
N THR A 21 24.78 -22.27 6.06
CA THR A 21 25.37 -21.15 6.83
C THR A 21 24.28 -20.36 7.55
N HIS A 22 24.04 -20.68 8.82
CA HIS A 22 22.96 -20.10 9.64
C HIS A 22 23.07 -18.57 9.82
N LEU A 23 21.94 -17.83 9.88
CA LEU A 23 21.90 -16.37 10.05
C LEU A 23 22.72 -15.88 11.26
N ARG A 24 22.76 -16.64 12.36
CA ARG A 24 23.60 -16.35 13.55
C ARG A 24 25.09 -16.10 13.19
N ALA A 25 25.60 -16.71 12.11
CA ALA A 25 26.95 -16.44 11.59
C ALA A 25 26.97 -15.23 10.64
N LEU A 26 26.02 -15.13 9.70
CA LEU A 26 25.97 -14.05 8.70
C LEU A 26 25.81 -12.65 9.32
N VAL A 27 25.16 -12.53 10.49
CA VAL A 27 25.00 -11.23 11.18
C VAL A 27 26.24 -10.77 11.96
N GLN A 28 27.30 -11.58 12.04
CA GLN A 28 28.59 -11.21 12.66
C GLN A 28 29.59 -10.61 11.64
N ASP A 29 29.28 -10.68 10.34
CA ASP A 29 30.10 -10.11 9.28
C ASP A 29 29.86 -8.59 9.19
N GLU A 30 30.82 -7.81 9.67
CA GLU A 30 30.74 -6.35 9.71
C GLU A 30 30.73 -5.71 8.32
N ALA A 31 31.56 -6.21 7.39
CA ALA A 31 31.63 -5.71 6.00
C ALA A 31 30.31 -5.97 5.25
N ARG A 32 29.69 -7.13 5.49
CA ARG A 32 28.33 -7.40 5.04
C ARG A 32 27.31 -6.48 5.71
N GLY A 33 27.49 -6.19 7.01
CA GLY A 33 26.71 -5.23 7.77
C GLY A 33 26.70 -3.81 7.17
N GLU A 34 27.86 -3.34 6.72
CA GLU A 34 28.02 -2.05 6.02
C GLU A 34 27.33 -2.03 4.66
N ARG A 35 27.37 -3.14 3.90
CA ARG A 35 26.72 -3.21 2.56
C ARG A 35 25.21 -3.40 2.60
N LEU A 36 24.68 -3.98 3.68
CA LEU A 36 23.25 -4.29 3.83
C LEU A 36 22.47 -3.26 4.69
N ARG A 37 23.07 -2.11 4.98
CA ARG A 37 22.40 -0.95 5.59
C ARG A 37 22.50 0.27 4.68
N ARG A 38 21.38 0.91 4.36
CA ARG A 38 21.34 2.12 3.52
C ARG A 38 20.39 3.15 4.11
N ARG A 39 20.78 4.42 4.06
CA ARG A 39 19.95 5.54 4.49
C ARG A 39 19.58 6.41 3.30
N VAL A 40 18.30 6.75 3.22
CA VAL A 40 17.74 7.71 2.26
C VAL A 40 16.87 8.68 3.06
N GLY A 41 17.27 9.96 3.05
CA GLY A 41 16.66 10.99 3.90
C GLY A 41 16.48 10.54 5.37
N PRO A 42 15.25 10.58 5.92
CA PRO A 42 14.96 10.21 7.30
C PRO A 42 14.82 8.68 7.53
N ILE A 43 15.09 7.83 6.54
CA ILE A 43 14.84 6.38 6.60
C ILE A 43 16.15 5.60 6.54
N LEU A 44 16.39 4.75 7.54
CA LEU A 44 17.40 3.68 7.49
C LEU A 44 16.72 2.35 7.11
N LEU A 45 17.17 1.74 6.02
CA LEU A 45 16.92 0.34 5.68
C LEU A 45 18.07 -0.52 6.24
N ASP A 46 17.74 -1.59 6.97
CA ASP A 46 18.64 -2.67 7.39
C ASP A 46 18.09 -4.01 6.86
N ILE A 47 18.79 -4.62 5.90
CA ILE A 47 18.53 -5.97 5.38
C ILE A 47 19.60 -6.98 5.83
N THR A 48 20.36 -6.67 6.90
CA THR A 48 21.43 -7.56 7.42
C THR A 48 20.91 -8.90 7.93
N ARG A 49 19.61 -8.99 8.26
CA ARG A 49 18.95 -10.22 8.70
C ARG A 49 18.31 -11.01 7.54
N GLN A 50 18.57 -10.64 6.28
CA GLN A 50 18.24 -11.47 5.12
C GLN A 50 19.22 -12.64 4.97
N LYS A 51 18.74 -13.78 4.45
CA LYS A 51 19.55 -15.01 4.23
C LYS A 51 20.42 -14.88 2.96
N LEU A 52 21.19 -13.81 2.88
CA LEU A 52 21.95 -13.36 1.70
C LEU A 52 23.33 -12.91 2.16
N ASP A 53 24.41 -13.44 1.57
CA ASP A 53 25.78 -12.98 1.81
C ASP A 53 26.28 -12.05 0.70
N ILE A 54 27.50 -11.50 0.83
CA ILE A 54 28.10 -10.60 -0.16
C ILE A 54 28.15 -11.26 -1.56
N ALA A 55 28.60 -12.51 -1.65
CA ALA A 55 28.71 -13.19 -2.93
C ALA A 55 27.34 -13.39 -3.62
N ALA A 56 26.28 -13.73 -2.87
CA ALA A 56 24.92 -13.81 -3.42
C ALA A 56 24.34 -12.43 -3.75
N LEU A 57 24.58 -11.41 -2.91
CA LEU A 57 24.19 -10.03 -3.17
C LEU A 57 24.80 -9.52 -4.49
N ASP A 58 26.10 -9.75 -4.71
CA ASP A 58 26.81 -9.33 -5.92
C ASP A 58 26.37 -10.09 -7.16
N ALA A 59 26.12 -11.41 -7.05
CA ALA A 59 25.59 -12.21 -8.16
C ALA A 59 24.18 -11.74 -8.58
N VAL A 60 23.28 -11.52 -7.62
CA VAL A 60 21.91 -11.03 -7.92
C VAL A 60 21.95 -9.57 -8.38
N GLY A 61 22.77 -8.73 -7.76
CA GLY A 61 22.96 -7.32 -8.15
C GLY A 61 23.51 -7.17 -9.57
N ALA A 62 24.50 -7.98 -9.97
CA ALA A 62 25.01 -8.00 -11.33
C ALA A 62 23.96 -8.46 -12.35
N TYR A 63 23.10 -9.43 -12.00
CA TYR A 63 21.95 -9.79 -12.82
C TYR A 63 20.97 -8.61 -12.95
N VAL A 64 20.58 -8.00 -11.82
CA VAL A 64 19.67 -6.83 -11.80
C VAL A 64 20.20 -5.72 -12.68
N ASP A 65 21.47 -5.32 -12.54
CA ASP A 65 22.06 -4.25 -13.34
C ASP A 65 22.10 -4.59 -14.84
N GLY A 66 22.36 -5.87 -15.17
CA GLY A 66 22.29 -6.41 -16.53
C GLY A 66 20.89 -6.44 -17.16
N THR A 67 19.80 -6.28 -16.39
CA THR A 67 18.42 -6.31 -16.93
C THR A 67 17.99 -5.02 -17.65
N GLY A 68 18.80 -3.96 -17.65
CA GLY A 68 18.43 -2.67 -18.23
C GLY A 68 17.40 -1.87 -17.43
N TRP A 69 17.21 -2.19 -16.14
CA TRP A 69 16.23 -1.55 -15.24
C TRP A 69 16.29 -0.01 -15.23
N LYS A 70 17.48 0.59 -15.37
CA LYS A 70 17.68 2.05 -15.44
C LYS A 70 16.92 2.66 -16.63
N ALA A 71 16.98 2.03 -17.80
CA ALA A 71 16.28 2.49 -19.00
C ALA A 71 14.76 2.31 -18.89
N ALA A 72 14.30 1.20 -18.30
CA ALA A 72 12.88 0.97 -18.03
C ALA A 72 12.32 1.99 -17.01
N ARG A 73 13.10 2.32 -15.97
CA ARG A 73 12.79 3.38 -15.00
C ARG A 73 12.67 4.72 -15.70
N ASP A 74 13.68 5.09 -16.50
CA ASP A 74 13.67 6.39 -17.17
C ASP A 74 12.51 6.49 -18.16
N ALA A 75 12.13 5.39 -18.83
CA ALA A 75 10.91 5.30 -19.62
C ALA A 75 9.61 5.55 -18.80
N MET A 76 9.52 5.05 -17.56
CA MET A 76 8.40 5.39 -16.65
C MET A 76 8.37 6.91 -16.37
N PHE A 77 9.50 7.46 -15.92
CA PHE A 77 9.62 8.85 -15.49
C PHE A 77 9.45 9.86 -16.64
N GLU A 78 9.81 9.50 -17.87
CA GLU A 78 9.58 10.30 -19.08
C GLU A 78 8.15 10.20 -19.64
N GLY A 79 7.31 9.31 -19.09
CA GLY A 79 5.93 9.12 -19.55
C GLY A 79 5.79 8.27 -20.81
N LYS A 80 6.71 7.34 -21.08
CA LYS A 80 6.49 6.33 -22.13
C LYS A 80 5.33 5.42 -21.74
N HIS A 81 4.67 4.85 -22.75
CA HIS A 81 3.52 3.96 -22.56
C HIS A 81 3.95 2.56 -22.11
N ILE A 82 4.40 2.44 -20.86
CA ILE A 82 4.88 1.17 -20.28
C ILE A 82 3.75 0.26 -19.77
N ASN A 83 2.54 0.80 -19.56
CA ASN A 83 1.33 -0.01 -19.35
C ASN A 83 0.78 -0.41 -20.73
N THR A 84 1.40 -1.41 -21.34
CA THR A 84 1.14 -1.79 -22.74
C THR A 84 -0.26 -2.33 -22.98
N SER A 85 -0.85 -3.03 -22.00
CA SER A 85 -2.19 -3.62 -22.15
C SER A 85 -3.33 -2.61 -22.20
N GLU A 86 -3.08 -1.38 -21.72
CA GLU A 86 -4.04 -0.26 -21.76
C GLU A 86 -3.57 0.90 -22.65
N ASP A 87 -2.39 0.78 -23.29
CA ASP A 87 -1.67 1.84 -24.01
C ASP A 87 -1.54 3.15 -23.21
N ARG A 88 -0.97 3.07 -22.00
CA ARG A 88 -0.87 4.22 -21.08
C ARG A 88 0.54 4.48 -20.55
N ALA A 89 0.86 5.76 -20.40
CA ALA A 89 1.93 6.23 -19.55
C ALA A 89 1.66 5.90 -18.06
N VAL A 90 2.72 5.88 -17.25
CA VAL A 90 2.66 5.62 -15.80
C VAL A 90 3.42 6.73 -15.09
N LEU A 91 2.71 7.72 -14.56
CA LEU A 91 3.29 9.01 -14.15
C LEU A 91 2.86 9.44 -12.72
N HIS A 92 2.72 8.49 -11.80
CA HIS A 92 2.47 8.80 -10.39
C HIS A 92 3.61 9.62 -9.75
N THR A 93 4.84 9.47 -10.25
CA THR A 93 6.01 10.30 -9.87
C THR A 93 5.89 11.76 -10.33
N ALA A 94 5.16 12.03 -11.42
CA ALA A 94 4.91 13.41 -11.88
C ALA A 94 4.06 14.21 -10.88
N LEU A 95 3.16 13.56 -10.15
CA LEU A 95 2.27 14.15 -9.14
C LEU A 95 3.04 14.84 -7.99
N ARG A 96 4.26 14.38 -7.74
CA ARG A 96 5.21 14.90 -6.73
C ARG A 96 6.44 15.58 -7.35
N GLY A 97 6.54 15.60 -8.68
CA GLY A 97 7.69 16.11 -9.43
C GLY A 97 7.99 17.59 -9.21
N GLY A 98 7.03 18.39 -8.71
CA GLY A 98 7.25 19.78 -8.32
C GLY A 98 8.23 19.98 -7.16
N ALA A 99 8.50 18.94 -6.36
CA ALA A 99 9.48 18.96 -5.27
C ALA A 99 10.78 18.17 -5.59
N SER A 100 10.87 17.53 -6.76
CA SER A 100 12.05 16.78 -7.21
C SER A 100 13.16 17.73 -7.66
N ARG A 101 14.42 17.38 -7.39
CA ARG A 101 15.59 18.10 -7.93
C ARG A 101 15.91 17.69 -9.37
N HIS A 102 15.28 16.63 -9.86
CA HIS A 102 15.51 16.04 -11.18
C HIS A 102 14.20 15.74 -11.93
N PRO A 103 13.27 16.70 -12.10
CA PRO A 103 11.97 16.44 -12.73
C PRO A 103 12.13 15.93 -14.17
N ALA A 104 11.49 14.79 -14.47
CA ALA A 104 11.62 14.09 -15.76
C ALA A 104 10.32 13.98 -16.57
N ALA A 105 9.16 14.10 -15.92
CA ALA A 105 7.86 14.02 -16.58
C ALA A 105 7.64 15.15 -17.62
N PRO A 106 6.82 14.94 -18.66
CA PRO A 106 6.51 15.96 -19.69
C PRO A 106 6.06 17.32 -19.12
N ALA A 107 6.35 18.41 -19.84
CA ALA A 107 6.19 19.78 -19.30
C ALA A 107 4.73 20.21 -19.14
N ASP A 108 3.87 19.76 -20.06
CA ASP A 108 2.41 19.82 -19.99
C ASP A 108 1.88 19.06 -18.77
N VAL A 109 2.28 17.79 -18.58
CA VAL A 109 1.90 16.98 -17.40
C VAL A 109 2.28 17.69 -16.10
N ARG A 110 3.51 18.22 -15.99
CA ARG A 110 3.95 18.97 -14.80
C ARG A 110 3.09 20.22 -14.56
N LYS A 111 2.63 20.89 -15.62
CA LYS A 111 1.73 22.04 -15.50
C LYS A 111 0.34 21.62 -15.03
N GLU A 112 -0.25 20.58 -15.60
CA GLU A 112 -1.56 20.08 -15.18
C GLU A 112 -1.57 19.67 -13.71
N VAL A 113 -0.51 19.00 -13.25
CA VAL A 113 -0.33 18.65 -11.84
C VAL A 113 -0.24 19.89 -10.96
N ALA A 114 0.54 20.90 -11.35
CA ALA A 114 0.65 22.14 -10.58
C ALA A 114 -0.70 22.88 -10.49
N ASP A 115 -1.40 23.05 -11.62
CA ASP A 115 -2.72 23.70 -11.67
C ASP A 115 -3.75 22.96 -10.78
N ALA A 116 -3.69 21.62 -10.72
CA ALA A 116 -4.56 20.80 -9.87
C ALA A 116 -4.22 20.93 -8.38
N LEU A 117 -2.94 20.97 -8.02
CA LEU A 117 -2.48 21.17 -6.63
C LEU A 117 -2.83 22.58 -6.14
N ASP A 118 -2.69 23.60 -6.99
CA ASP A 118 -3.04 24.97 -6.65
C ASP A 118 -4.57 25.15 -6.52
N LYS A 119 -5.37 24.44 -7.32
CA LYS A 119 -6.82 24.37 -7.11
C LYS A 119 -7.17 23.67 -5.78
N LEU A 120 -6.52 22.54 -5.46
CA LEU A 120 -6.73 21.86 -4.18
C LEU A 120 -6.36 22.77 -3.00
N GLU A 121 -5.25 23.52 -3.10
CA GLU A 121 -4.82 24.48 -2.11
C GLU A 121 -5.87 25.58 -1.86
N GLN A 122 -6.47 26.13 -2.92
CA GLN A 122 -7.56 27.12 -2.79
C GLN A 122 -8.76 26.55 -2.02
N LEU A 123 -9.17 25.31 -2.32
CA LEU A 123 -10.30 24.65 -1.63
C LEU A 123 -9.97 24.38 -0.15
N VAL A 124 -8.80 23.81 0.14
CA VAL A 124 -8.35 23.49 1.50
C VAL A 124 -8.23 24.76 2.34
N ASN A 125 -7.56 25.79 1.83
CA ASN A 125 -7.35 27.05 2.55
C ASN A 125 -8.68 27.80 2.81
N ALA A 126 -9.62 27.78 1.87
CA ALA A 126 -10.94 28.39 2.09
C ALA A 126 -11.74 27.64 3.16
N VAL A 127 -11.78 26.30 3.10
CA VAL A 127 -12.48 25.48 4.10
C VAL A 127 -11.86 25.63 5.49
N HIS A 128 -10.52 25.62 5.60
CA HIS A 128 -9.80 25.77 6.88
C HIS A 128 -10.01 27.14 7.55
N LYS A 129 -10.31 28.18 6.77
CA LYS A 129 -10.68 29.51 7.29
C LYS A 129 -12.19 29.66 7.58
N GLY A 130 -13.00 28.66 7.23
CA GLY A 130 -14.47 28.75 7.26
C GLY A 130 -15.09 29.50 6.08
N GLU A 131 -14.27 29.92 5.10
CA GLU A 131 -14.61 30.74 3.93
C GLU A 131 -15.05 29.91 2.72
N GLY A 132 -15.45 28.65 2.89
CA GLY A 132 -15.75 27.70 1.80
C GLY A 132 -16.77 28.22 0.76
N GLU A 133 -17.69 29.10 1.15
CA GLU A 133 -18.63 29.75 0.23
C GLU A 133 -17.96 30.55 -0.89
N SER A 134 -16.78 31.13 -0.62
CA SER A 134 -15.99 31.89 -1.61
C SER A 134 -15.49 31.02 -2.78
N VAL A 135 -15.36 29.72 -2.56
CA VAL A 135 -14.96 28.71 -3.56
C VAL A 135 -16.13 27.79 -3.94
N GLY A 136 -17.37 28.19 -3.65
CA GLY A 136 -18.58 27.44 -4.01
C GLY A 136 -18.85 26.19 -3.16
N LEU A 137 -18.12 25.99 -2.06
CA LEU A 137 -18.38 24.96 -1.06
C LEU A 137 -19.25 25.51 0.09
N ILE A 138 -19.54 24.69 1.10
CA ILE A 138 -20.18 25.15 2.34
C ILE A 138 -19.17 25.84 3.29
N GLY A 139 -19.66 26.81 4.07
CA GLY A 139 -18.92 27.36 5.21
C GLY A 139 -18.96 26.42 6.42
N GLY A 140 -18.02 26.61 7.36
CA GLY A 140 -18.10 25.98 8.69
C GLY A 140 -17.98 24.45 8.77
N VAL A 141 -17.40 23.81 7.75
CA VAL A 141 -17.14 22.35 7.68
C VAL A 141 -16.48 21.84 8.97
N THR A 142 -16.99 20.72 9.51
CA THR A 142 -16.33 19.95 10.59
C THR A 142 -15.95 18.55 10.18
N ASP A 143 -16.59 18.01 9.14
CA ASP A 143 -16.48 16.61 8.79
C ASP A 143 -16.25 16.46 7.28
N VAL A 144 -15.23 15.70 6.91
CA VAL A 144 -14.87 15.42 5.51
C VAL A 144 -15.04 13.92 5.25
N VAL A 145 -16.03 13.53 4.45
CA VAL A 145 -16.32 12.12 4.16
C VAL A 145 -15.73 11.76 2.79
N ASN A 146 -14.66 10.96 2.80
CA ASN A 146 -14.06 10.39 1.60
C ASN A 146 -14.82 9.12 1.18
N ILE A 147 -15.53 9.18 0.06
CA ILE A 147 -16.26 8.06 -0.52
C ILE A 147 -15.49 7.51 -1.72
N GLY A 148 -14.90 6.33 -1.55
CA GLY A 148 -14.02 5.69 -2.53
C GLY A 148 -13.61 4.29 -2.08
N ILE A 149 -13.22 3.42 -3.02
CA ILE A 149 -12.84 2.03 -2.73
C ILE A 149 -11.47 1.70 -3.35
N GLY A 150 -10.72 0.79 -2.71
CA GLY A 150 -9.38 0.38 -3.16
C GLY A 150 -8.42 1.57 -3.18
N GLY A 151 -7.91 1.92 -4.35
CA GLY A 151 -6.91 2.99 -4.51
C GLY A 151 -7.43 4.38 -4.11
N SER A 152 -8.74 4.58 -4.18
CA SER A 152 -9.44 5.80 -3.74
C SER A 152 -9.62 5.91 -2.22
N ASP A 153 -9.23 4.88 -1.47
CA ASP A 153 -9.30 4.81 0.01
C ASP A 153 -7.94 4.51 0.65
N LEU A 154 -7.31 3.40 0.28
CA LEU A 154 -6.27 2.77 1.09
C LEU A 154 -5.05 3.67 1.32
N GLY A 155 -4.64 4.41 0.28
CA GLY A 155 -3.57 5.41 0.38
C GLY A 155 -3.97 6.63 1.22
N PRO A 156 -5.06 7.34 0.87
CA PRO A 156 -5.59 8.44 1.67
C PRO A 156 -5.86 8.10 3.15
N ARG A 157 -6.46 6.94 3.44
CA ARG A 157 -6.79 6.49 4.79
C ARG A 157 -5.55 6.16 5.62
N LEU A 158 -4.57 5.46 5.02
CA LEU A 158 -3.24 5.30 5.61
C LEU A 158 -2.64 6.65 5.96
N ALA A 159 -2.60 7.60 5.02
CA ALA A 159 -1.95 8.89 5.25
C ALA A 159 -2.66 9.77 6.29
N VAL A 160 -4.00 9.77 6.32
CA VAL A 160 -4.77 10.49 7.34
C VAL A 160 -4.53 9.91 8.73
N HIS A 161 -4.61 8.58 8.91
CA HIS A 161 -4.36 7.95 10.21
C HIS A 161 -2.89 8.04 10.64
N ALA A 162 -1.95 7.87 9.72
CA ALA A 162 -0.51 7.94 9.99
C ALA A 162 -0.03 9.33 10.45
N LEU A 163 -0.78 10.38 10.11
CA LEU A 163 -0.40 11.78 10.34
C LEU A 163 -1.34 12.49 11.31
N GLU A 164 -2.01 11.76 12.21
CA GLU A 164 -2.95 12.30 13.21
C GLU A 164 -2.38 13.49 14.02
N GLN A 165 -1.10 13.44 14.40
CA GLN A 165 -0.43 14.53 15.12
C GLN A 165 -0.35 15.86 14.34
N PHE A 166 -0.55 15.83 13.02
CA PHE A 166 -0.57 17.01 12.13
C PHE A 166 -1.99 17.47 11.77
N HIS A 167 -3.04 16.86 12.34
CA HIS A 167 -4.41 17.21 12.00
C HIS A 167 -4.78 18.66 12.37
N VAL A 168 -5.45 19.33 11.43
CA VAL A 168 -5.99 20.67 11.61
C VAL A 168 -7.22 20.60 12.51
N LYS A 169 -7.13 21.28 13.66
CA LYS A 169 -8.17 21.24 14.69
C LYS A 169 -9.51 21.73 14.16
N GLY A 170 -10.56 20.95 14.45
CA GLY A 170 -11.94 21.28 14.08
C GLY A 170 -12.42 20.62 12.78
N ILE A 171 -11.55 19.91 12.06
CA ILE A 171 -11.92 19.09 10.90
C ILE A 171 -11.58 17.62 11.19
N THR A 172 -12.53 16.73 10.96
CA THR A 172 -12.38 15.27 11.11
C THR A 172 -12.63 14.60 9.77
N SER A 173 -11.72 13.73 9.34
CA SER A 173 -11.90 12.95 8.11
C SER A 173 -12.45 11.55 8.39
N HIS A 174 -13.40 11.13 7.58
CA HIS A 174 -14.09 9.84 7.66
C HIS A 174 -14.01 9.11 6.32
N PHE A 175 -13.96 7.78 6.33
CA PHE A 175 -13.82 6.97 5.12
C PHE A 175 -15.01 6.03 4.96
N LEU A 176 -15.69 6.09 3.81
CA LEU A 176 -16.82 5.24 3.47
C LEU A 176 -16.52 4.46 2.18
N THR A 177 -16.21 3.18 2.37
CA THR A 177 -15.47 2.38 1.38
C THR A 177 -16.25 1.19 0.86
N ASN A 178 -16.92 0.48 1.76
CA ASN A 178 -17.74 -0.69 1.47
C ASN A 178 -19.13 -0.25 0.98
N VAL A 179 -19.75 -1.07 0.12
CA VAL A 179 -21.15 -0.93 -0.31
C VAL A 179 -22.16 -1.41 0.75
N ASP A 180 -21.68 -2.07 1.80
CA ASP A 180 -22.47 -2.35 3.02
C ASP A 180 -22.97 -1.03 3.65
N GLY A 181 -24.28 -0.82 3.56
CA GLY A 181 -24.95 0.37 4.03
C GLY A 181 -24.89 0.60 5.54
N GLN A 182 -24.44 -0.40 6.33
CA GLN A 182 -24.28 -0.22 7.78
C GLN A 182 -23.27 0.89 8.12
N ALA A 183 -22.16 0.98 7.39
CA ALA A 183 -21.15 2.01 7.60
C ALA A 183 -21.70 3.43 7.32
N ALA A 184 -22.44 3.59 6.21
CA ALA A 184 -23.09 4.85 5.87
C ALA A 184 -24.16 5.24 6.92
N ASN A 185 -24.98 4.28 7.34
CA ASN A 185 -26.03 4.45 8.36
C ASN A 185 -25.46 4.91 9.70
N ASP A 186 -24.36 4.31 10.18
CA ASP A 186 -23.74 4.68 11.45
C ASP A 186 -22.96 6.00 11.40
N LEU A 187 -22.47 6.39 10.22
CA LEU A 187 -21.84 7.69 10.02
C LEU A 187 -22.91 8.81 10.02
N MET A 188 -24.00 8.66 9.27
CA MET A 188 -25.10 9.64 9.23
C MET A 188 -25.81 9.89 10.58
N LYS A 189 -25.66 8.99 11.56
CA LYS A 189 -26.14 9.18 12.96
C LYS A 189 -25.23 10.08 13.80
N LYS A 190 -23.97 10.23 13.40
CA LYS A 190 -22.92 10.96 14.15
C LYS A 190 -22.64 12.34 13.58
N LEU A 191 -22.78 12.50 12.26
CA LEU A 191 -22.42 13.72 11.54
C LEU A 191 -23.58 14.73 11.47
N ASP A 192 -23.23 16.01 11.39
CA ASP A 192 -24.17 17.09 11.06
C ASP A 192 -24.22 17.28 9.52
N PRO A 193 -25.38 17.05 8.86
CA PRO A 193 -25.47 17.20 7.40
C PRO A 193 -25.21 18.62 6.92
N THR A 194 -25.38 19.64 7.78
CA THR A 194 -25.11 21.05 7.43
C THR A 194 -23.62 21.40 7.46
N ARG A 195 -22.80 20.56 8.12
CA ARG A 195 -21.34 20.78 8.32
C ARG A 195 -20.46 19.69 7.69
N THR A 196 -21.07 18.75 6.98
CA THR A 196 -20.39 17.65 6.30
C THR A 196 -20.04 18.04 4.86
N LEU A 197 -18.76 17.98 4.52
CA LEU A 197 -18.22 18.01 3.16
C LEU A 197 -17.97 16.56 2.71
N VAL A 198 -18.26 16.23 1.45
CA VAL A 198 -18.12 14.89 0.89
C VAL A 198 -17.20 14.94 -0.34
N ILE A 199 -16.24 14.02 -0.39
CA ILE A 199 -15.31 13.85 -1.51
C ILE A 199 -15.64 12.53 -2.20
N LEU A 200 -16.15 12.60 -3.43
CA LEU A 200 -16.50 11.44 -4.26
C LEU A 200 -15.34 11.10 -5.19
N VAL A 201 -14.69 9.96 -4.97
CA VAL A 201 -13.47 9.58 -5.71
C VAL A 201 -13.73 8.39 -6.63
N SER A 202 -14.00 8.66 -7.91
CA SER A 202 -14.18 7.64 -8.95
C SER A 202 -13.70 8.15 -10.30
N LYS A 203 -12.65 7.52 -10.84
CA LYS A 203 -12.02 7.88 -12.12
C LYS A 203 -13.03 7.96 -13.26
N SER A 204 -13.76 6.88 -13.49
CA SER A 204 -14.80 6.76 -14.52
C SER A 204 -16.15 7.41 -14.15
N PHE A 205 -16.34 7.74 -12.87
CA PHE A 205 -17.60 8.15 -12.26
C PHE A 205 -18.76 7.17 -12.52
N ASN A 206 -18.44 5.86 -12.61
CA ASN A 206 -19.41 4.78 -12.81
C ASN A 206 -19.28 3.61 -11.79
N THR A 207 -18.39 3.74 -10.80
CA THR A 207 -18.19 2.76 -9.73
C THR A 207 -19.47 2.63 -8.92
N GLN A 208 -20.10 1.45 -8.94
CA GLN A 208 -21.44 1.23 -8.39
C GLN A 208 -21.49 1.52 -6.88
N GLU A 209 -20.48 1.07 -6.15
CA GLU A 209 -20.30 1.22 -4.72
C GLU A 209 -20.17 2.70 -4.34
N THR A 210 -19.30 3.45 -5.04
CA THR A 210 -19.10 4.89 -4.83
C THR A 210 -20.35 5.70 -5.14
N LEU A 211 -21.06 5.39 -6.23
CA LEU A 211 -22.27 6.11 -6.63
C LEU A 211 -23.46 5.81 -5.71
N LEU A 212 -23.61 4.58 -5.21
CA LEU A 212 -24.64 4.24 -4.22
C LEU A 212 -24.42 4.98 -2.91
N ASN A 213 -23.21 4.91 -2.35
CA ASN A 213 -22.85 5.64 -1.13
C ASN A 213 -22.95 7.17 -1.30
N GLY A 214 -22.51 7.69 -2.45
CA GLY A 214 -22.69 9.10 -2.80
C GLY A 214 -24.16 9.50 -2.86
N GLY A 215 -25.01 8.68 -3.47
CA GLY A 215 -26.46 8.89 -3.52
C GLY A 215 -27.12 8.90 -2.15
N VAL A 216 -26.70 8.01 -1.24
CA VAL A 216 -27.15 8.00 0.16
C VAL A 216 -26.83 9.32 0.86
N PHE A 217 -25.57 9.78 0.79
CA PHE A 217 -25.15 11.05 1.39
C PHE A 217 -25.82 12.26 0.73
N ARG A 218 -25.97 12.27 -0.59
CA ARG A 218 -26.68 13.32 -1.34
C ARG A 218 -28.13 13.44 -0.89
N ASN A 219 -28.85 12.34 -0.76
CA ASN A 219 -30.25 12.33 -0.32
C ASN A 219 -30.40 12.77 1.14
N TRP A 220 -29.47 12.37 2.02
CA TRP A 220 -29.44 12.77 3.42
C TRP A 220 -29.22 14.28 3.58
N ILE A 221 -28.22 14.85 2.88
CA ILE A 221 -27.92 16.28 2.86
C ILE A 221 -29.04 17.09 2.18
N LEU A 222 -29.58 16.62 1.05
CA LEU A 222 -30.70 17.26 0.34
C LEU A 222 -31.93 17.39 1.23
N LYS A 223 -32.25 16.35 2.02
CA LYS A 223 -33.35 16.38 2.99
C LYS A 223 -33.10 17.41 4.10
N ALA A 224 -31.87 17.51 4.62
CA ALA A 224 -31.51 18.52 5.63
C ALA A 224 -31.59 19.94 5.06
N ASN A 225 -31.20 20.13 3.80
CA ASN A 225 -31.31 21.40 3.06
C ASN A 225 -32.73 21.71 2.54
N GLY A 226 -33.75 20.95 2.96
CA GLY A 226 -35.15 21.21 2.59
C GLY A 226 -35.49 20.99 1.11
N GLY A 227 -34.70 20.19 0.39
CA GLY A 227 -34.84 19.97 -1.06
C GLY A 227 -34.06 20.97 -1.93
N ASP A 228 -33.24 21.84 -1.35
CA ASP A 228 -32.43 22.81 -2.09
C ASP A 228 -31.21 22.13 -2.75
N GLU A 229 -31.36 21.80 -4.03
CA GLU A 229 -30.31 21.22 -4.89
C GLU A 229 -29.07 22.13 -5.02
N ALA A 230 -29.27 23.45 -5.08
CA ALA A 230 -28.18 24.41 -5.23
C ALA A 230 -27.29 24.45 -3.97
N LYS A 231 -27.89 24.48 -2.78
CA LYS A 231 -27.13 24.32 -1.51
C LYS A 231 -26.50 22.95 -1.41
N THR A 232 -27.23 21.89 -1.75
CA THR A 232 -26.75 20.51 -1.65
C THR A 232 -25.48 20.29 -2.47
N SER A 233 -25.39 20.82 -3.70
CA SER A 233 -24.19 20.70 -4.54
C SER A 233 -22.89 21.21 -3.86
N LYS A 234 -22.99 22.22 -2.99
CA LYS A 234 -21.87 22.82 -2.25
C LYS A 234 -21.23 21.89 -1.22
N HIS A 235 -21.89 20.80 -0.87
CA HIS A 235 -21.34 19.76 0.02
C HIS A 235 -20.45 18.76 -0.72
N PHE A 236 -20.31 18.83 -2.05
CA PHE A 236 -19.67 17.78 -2.84
C PHE A 236 -18.49 18.29 -3.68
N ILE A 237 -17.33 17.68 -3.43
CA ILE A 237 -16.18 17.67 -4.33
C ILE A 237 -16.15 16.30 -5.03
N ALA A 238 -15.94 16.28 -6.34
CA ALA A 238 -15.67 15.04 -7.07
C ALA A 238 -14.22 15.01 -7.57
N VAL A 239 -13.58 13.85 -7.50
CA VAL A 239 -12.26 13.56 -8.06
C VAL A 239 -12.46 12.54 -9.18
N SER A 240 -12.30 12.97 -10.43
CA SER A 240 -12.68 12.18 -11.61
C SER A 240 -12.05 12.68 -12.91
N SER A 241 -11.99 11.83 -13.94
CA SER A 241 -11.77 12.27 -15.32
C SER A 241 -13.09 12.61 -16.05
N ASN A 242 -14.23 12.14 -15.53
CA ASN A 242 -15.53 12.23 -16.20
C ASN A 242 -16.34 13.45 -15.73
N VAL A 243 -15.91 14.64 -16.18
CA VAL A 243 -16.53 15.94 -15.79
C VAL A 243 -18.01 16.01 -16.17
N GLU A 244 -18.44 15.40 -17.28
CA GLU A 244 -19.85 15.40 -17.70
C GLU A 244 -20.74 14.64 -16.70
N ALA A 245 -20.33 13.43 -16.31
CA ALA A 245 -21.08 12.62 -15.34
C ALA A 245 -21.12 13.28 -13.95
N VAL A 246 -20.03 13.94 -13.54
CA VAL A 246 -19.97 14.73 -12.29
C VAL A 246 -20.93 15.90 -12.32
N ASN A 247 -20.95 16.68 -13.41
CA ASN A 247 -21.86 17.82 -13.58
C ASN A 247 -23.33 17.37 -13.57
N LYS A 248 -23.63 16.23 -14.22
CA LYS A 248 -24.96 15.62 -14.23
C LYS A 248 -25.41 15.12 -12.84
N TRP A 249 -24.47 14.69 -12.01
CA TRP A 249 -24.72 14.24 -10.63
C TRP A 249 -24.90 15.43 -9.65
N GLY A 250 -24.24 16.56 -9.95
CA GLY A 250 -24.42 17.84 -9.26
C GLY A 250 -23.44 18.10 -8.12
N ALA A 251 -22.16 17.75 -8.29
CA ALA A 251 -21.10 18.23 -7.40
C ALA A 251 -20.67 19.66 -7.79
N SER A 252 -20.52 20.56 -6.82
CA SER A 252 -20.13 21.96 -7.07
C SER A 252 -18.67 22.11 -7.49
N GLN A 253 -17.80 21.19 -7.04
CA GLN A 253 -16.37 21.23 -7.34
C GLN A 253 -15.89 19.92 -7.95
N VAL A 254 -15.01 20.05 -8.96
CA VAL A 254 -14.36 18.94 -9.64
C VAL A 254 -12.86 19.13 -9.61
N LEU A 255 -12.14 18.11 -9.14
CA LEU A 255 -10.69 18.00 -9.22
C LEU A 255 -10.32 16.91 -10.22
N PRO A 256 -9.26 17.10 -11.04
CA PRO A 256 -8.93 16.19 -12.11
C PRO A 256 -8.37 14.86 -11.57
N MET A 257 -8.64 13.79 -12.32
CA MET A 257 -7.91 12.53 -12.23
C MET A 257 -7.48 12.14 -13.66
N TRP A 258 -6.23 11.73 -13.84
CA TRP A 258 -5.66 11.46 -15.16
C TRP A 258 -5.52 9.98 -15.47
N ASP A 259 -5.43 9.64 -16.75
CA ASP A 259 -5.35 8.23 -17.15
C ASP A 259 -4.04 7.53 -16.76
N TYR A 260 -2.94 8.29 -16.73
CA TYR A 260 -1.61 7.83 -16.33
C TYR A 260 -1.42 7.61 -14.81
N VAL A 261 -2.47 7.84 -14.01
CA VAL A 261 -2.49 7.60 -12.56
C VAL A 261 -3.26 6.31 -12.25
N GLY A 262 -2.53 5.23 -11.97
CA GLY A 262 -3.12 4.00 -11.47
C GLY A 262 -3.68 4.18 -10.05
N GLY A 263 -4.82 3.56 -9.74
CA GLY A 263 -5.55 3.79 -8.49
C GLY A 263 -4.70 3.56 -7.24
N ARG A 264 -3.95 2.45 -7.17
CA ARG A 264 -3.05 2.12 -6.05
C ARG A 264 -1.81 3.03 -5.90
N PHE A 265 -1.57 3.90 -6.88
CA PHE A 265 -0.52 4.93 -6.90
C PHE A 265 -1.09 6.36 -6.88
N SER A 266 -2.37 6.54 -6.50
CA SER A 266 -3.10 7.79 -6.77
C SER A 266 -3.10 8.82 -5.64
N LEU A 267 -2.70 8.46 -4.42
CA LEU A 267 -2.82 9.32 -3.22
C LEU A 267 -2.08 10.66 -3.31
N TRP A 268 -1.11 10.78 -4.22
CA TRP A 268 -0.34 12.00 -4.52
C TRP A 268 -1.12 13.02 -5.36
N SER A 269 -2.22 12.61 -5.98
CA SER A 269 -3.09 13.46 -6.80
C SER A 269 -4.20 14.10 -5.97
N ALA A 270 -5.20 14.68 -6.62
CA ALA A 270 -6.45 15.09 -5.98
C ALA A 270 -7.21 13.95 -5.25
N VAL A 271 -6.88 12.67 -5.48
CA VAL A 271 -7.37 11.55 -4.63
C VAL A 271 -6.91 11.73 -3.18
N GLY A 272 -5.74 12.35 -2.95
CA GLY A 272 -5.25 12.76 -1.65
C GLY A 272 -5.93 13.98 -1.02
N ALA A 273 -7.03 14.50 -1.60
CA ALA A 273 -7.71 15.69 -1.07
C ALA A 273 -8.11 15.54 0.41
N SER A 274 -8.58 14.36 0.84
CA SER A 274 -8.88 14.07 2.25
C SER A 274 -7.63 14.14 3.15
N ILE A 275 -6.44 13.83 2.64
CA ILE A 275 -5.17 14.06 3.34
C ILE A 275 -4.95 15.57 3.52
N ALA A 276 -5.04 16.35 2.43
CA ALA A 276 -4.80 17.79 2.46
C ALA A 276 -5.82 18.55 3.35
N PHE A 277 -7.09 18.14 3.38
CA PHE A 277 -8.06 18.68 4.34
C PHE A 277 -7.75 18.29 5.79
N SER A 278 -7.12 17.13 6.03
CA SER A 278 -6.77 16.69 7.39
C SER A 278 -5.52 17.41 7.92
N ILE A 279 -4.42 17.45 7.16
CA ILE A 279 -3.11 17.97 7.64
C ILE A 279 -2.74 19.35 7.10
N GLY A 280 -3.64 20.00 6.35
CA GLY A 280 -3.37 21.24 5.64
C GLY A 280 -2.55 21.03 4.37
N MET A 281 -2.62 22.01 3.46
CA MET A 281 -1.90 21.92 2.19
C MET A 281 -0.38 21.86 2.36
N GLN A 282 0.18 22.54 3.37
CA GLN A 282 1.62 22.45 3.64
C GLN A 282 2.03 21.02 4.03
N GLY A 283 1.29 20.36 4.93
CA GLY A 283 1.57 18.97 5.29
C GLY A 283 1.43 18.01 4.09
N PHE A 284 0.51 18.29 3.17
CA PHE A 284 0.39 17.55 1.90
C PHE A 284 1.56 17.83 0.95
N ARG A 285 2.03 19.08 0.82
CA ARG A 285 3.23 19.41 0.04
C ARG A 285 4.50 18.79 0.65
N ASP A 286 4.61 18.69 1.98
CA ASP A 286 5.69 17.98 2.67
C ASP A 286 5.64 16.45 2.42
N LEU A 287 4.44 15.86 2.36
CA LEU A 287 4.23 14.46 1.96
C LEU A 287 4.72 14.21 0.53
N LEU A 288 4.40 15.10 -0.41
CA LEU A 288 4.89 15.03 -1.79
C LEU A 288 6.42 15.20 -1.85
N ALA A 289 7.00 16.10 -1.05
CA ALA A 289 8.44 16.36 -1.03
C ALA A 289 9.27 15.14 -0.59
N GLY A 290 8.83 14.42 0.45
CA GLY A 290 9.51 13.20 0.87
C GLY A 290 9.40 12.06 -0.14
N ALA A 291 8.26 11.95 -0.82
CA ALA A 291 8.10 11.00 -1.91
C ALA A 291 8.99 11.37 -3.12
N ALA A 292 9.17 12.66 -3.41
CA ALA A 292 10.07 13.15 -4.44
C ALA A 292 11.56 12.93 -4.10
N GLU A 293 11.95 12.96 -2.82
CA GLU A 293 13.29 12.55 -2.37
C GLU A 293 13.58 11.07 -2.69
N ALA A 294 12.59 10.19 -2.49
CA ALA A 294 12.70 8.77 -2.84
C ALA A 294 12.73 8.55 -4.36
N ASP A 295 12.01 9.33 -5.16
CA ASP A 295 12.11 9.35 -6.63
C ASP A 295 13.52 9.75 -7.10
N ASP A 296 14.06 10.85 -6.56
CA ASP A 296 15.40 11.33 -6.85
C ASP A 296 16.45 10.25 -6.50
N HIS A 297 16.31 9.59 -5.34
CA HIS A 297 17.18 8.48 -4.92
C HIS A 297 17.11 7.31 -5.90
N PHE A 298 15.90 6.86 -6.25
CA PHE A 298 15.72 5.73 -7.17
C PHE A 298 16.30 5.99 -8.57
N ARG A 299 16.32 7.26 -9.00
CA ARG A 299 16.89 7.66 -10.29
C ARG A 299 18.39 7.88 -10.29
N THR A 300 18.97 8.32 -9.19
CA THR A 300 20.38 8.75 -9.14
C THR A 300 21.32 7.77 -8.45
N ALA A 301 20.83 6.90 -7.56
CA ALA A 301 21.65 5.92 -6.87
C ALA A 301 21.94 4.67 -7.72
N GLU A 302 23.21 4.24 -7.69
CA GLU A 302 23.64 2.94 -8.21
C GLU A 302 23.08 1.78 -7.37
N TRP A 303 22.94 0.58 -7.97
CA TRP A 303 22.13 -0.50 -7.37
C TRP A 303 22.58 -0.92 -5.96
N GLN A 304 23.88 -0.78 -5.65
CA GLN A 304 24.48 -1.08 -4.35
C GLN A 304 23.97 -0.16 -3.23
N ASP A 305 23.51 1.05 -3.57
CA ASP A 305 23.06 2.09 -2.64
C ASP A 305 21.58 2.47 -2.83
N ASN A 306 20.97 1.99 -3.90
CA ASN A 306 19.60 2.24 -4.28
C ASN A 306 18.62 1.40 -3.43
N VAL A 307 17.88 2.06 -2.54
CA VAL A 307 17.09 1.43 -1.47
C VAL A 307 15.94 0.58 -2.03
N PRO A 308 15.13 1.05 -3.01
CA PRO A 308 14.15 0.21 -3.71
C PRO A 308 14.76 -1.02 -4.40
N VAL A 309 15.95 -0.90 -4.99
CA VAL A 309 16.62 -2.03 -5.67
C VAL A 309 17.07 -3.08 -4.66
N LEU A 310 17.70 -2.68 -3.54
CA LEU A 310 18.07 -3.61 -2.47
C LEU A 310 16.85 -4.30 -1.84
N LEU A 311 15.73 -3.58 -1.70
CA LEU A 311 14.48 -4.14 -1.20
C LEU A 311 13.85 -5.15 -2.19
N ALA A 312 13.92 -4.86 -3.50
CA ALA A 312 13.51 -5.79 -4.55
C ALA A 312 14.42 -7.02 -4.63
N ILE A 313 15.75 -6.87 -4.44
CA ILE A 313 16.70 -7.99 -4.33
C ILE A 313 16.35 -8.89 -3.13
N ALA A 314 16.05 -8.29 -1.97
CA ALA A 314 15.65 -9.05 -0.79
C ALA A 314 14.34 -9.84 -0.99
N GLU A 315 13.34 -9.24 -1.65
CA GLU A 315 12.09 -9.92 -2.00
C GLU A 315 12.33 -11.03 -3.03
N PHE A 316 12.98 -10.73 -4.15
CA PHE A 316 13.30 -11.68 -5.21
C PHE A 316 14.10 -12.88 -4.69
N TRP A 317 15.09 -12.64 -3.84
CA TRP A 317 15.87 -13.70 -3.20
C TRP A 317 14.98 -14.63 -2.36
N ASN A 318 14.11 -14.07 -1.52
CA ASN A 318 13.19 -14.88 -0.72
C ASN A 318 12.16 -15.62 -1.60
N ARG A 319 11.54 -14.92 -2.55
CA ARG A 319 10.41 -15.42 -3.34
C ARG A 319 10.84 -16.42 -4.41
N ASN A 320 11.83 -16.07 -5.20
CA ASN A 320 12.24 -16.82 -6.39
C ASN A 320 13.36 -17.84 -6.09
N ILE A 321 14.26 -17.54 -5.15
CA ILE A 321 15.43 -18.40 -4.87
C ILE A 321 15.21 -19.27 -3.63
N LEU A 322 14.57 -18.76 -2.58
CA LEU A 322 14.25 -19.51 -1.35
C LEU A 322 12.78 -20.01 -1.29
N GLY A 323 11.98 -19.75 -2.33
CA GLY A 323 10.61 -20.25 -2.47
C GLY A 323 9.60 -19.74 -1.44
N ARG A 324 9.85 -18.60 -0.79
CA ARG A 324 8.94 -18.06 0.25
C ARG A 324 7.70 -17.47 -0.39
N SER A 325 6.53 -18.01 -0.09
CA SER A 325 5.24 -17.66 -0.73
C SER A 325 4.47 -16.54 -0.04
N SER A 326 4.94 -16.06 1.11
CA SER A 326 4.26 -15.07 1.93
C SER A 326 5.26 -14.19 2.67
N ARG A 327 4.93 -12.91 2.89
CA ARG A 327 5.72 -11.91 3.64
C ARG A 327 4.80 -11.16 4.61
N ALA A 328 5.26 -10.95 5.83
CA ALA A 328 4.53 -10.20 6.85
C ALA A 328 5.13 -8.80 7.06
N VAL A 329 4.30 -7.76 7.06
CA VAL A 329 4.68 -6.37 7.37
C VAL A 329 4.15 -6.02 8.76
N VAL A 330 5.05 -5.70 9.69
CA VAL A 330 4.73 -5.50 11.11
C VAL A 330 5.27 -4.15 11.58
N PRO A 331 4.47 -3.07 11.48
CA PRO A 331 4.85 -1.76 12.00
C PRO A 331 4.79 -1.74 13.54
N TYR A 332 5.88 -1.37 14.19
CA TYR A 332 5.94 -1.03 15.62
C TYR A 332 5.67 0.47 15.79
N VAL A 333 4.55 0.89 15.21
CA VAL A 333 4.02 2.25 15.18
C VAL A 333 2.51 2.13 15.02
N ASP A 334 1.72 2.42 16.04
CA ASP A 334 0.26 2.20 16.01
C ASP A 334 -0.42 2.96 14.86
N TYR A 335 0.04 4.19 14.60
CA TYR A 335 -0.44 5.03 13.48
C TYR A 335 -0.17 4.45 12.08
N LEU A 336 0.65 3.40 11.95
CA LEU A 336 0.85 2.68 10.68
C LEU A 336 -0.01 1.40 10.56
N ALA A 337 -1.07 1.26 11.35
CA ALA A 337 -1.96 0.09 11.32
C ALA A 337 -2.55 -0.24 9.94
N ASP A 338 -2.75 0.76 9.08
CA ASP A 338 -3.26 0.58 7.71
C ASP A 338 -2.18 0.28 6.66
N LEU A 339 -0.88 0.35 7.02
CA LEU A 339 0.21 0.13 6.08
C LEU A 339 0.17 -1.29 5.46
N PRO A 340 -0.09 -2.39 6.20
CA PRO A 340 -0.23 -3.71 5.60
C PRO A 340 -1.37 -3.80 4.57
N SER A 341 -2.52 -3.17 4.84
CA SER A 341 -3.67 -3.15 3.93
C SER A 341 -3.43 -2.31 2.68
N TYR A 342 -2.70 -1.19 2.81
CA TYR A 342 -2.24 -0.42 1.66
C TYR A 342 -1.26 -1.22 0.80
N LEU A 343 -0.25 -1.84 1.42
CA LEU A 343 0.76 -2.65 0.71
C LEU A 343 0.17 -3.93 0.08
N GLN A 344 -0.91 -4.48 0.64
CA GLN A 344 -1.69 -5.54 0.00
C GLN A 344 -2.19 -5.10 -1.38
N GLN A 345 -2.84 -3.94 -1.51
CA GLN A 345 -3.25 -3.47 -2.83
C GLN A 345 -2.04 -3.08 -3.69
N LEU A 346 -1.12 -2.28 -3.15
CA LEU A 346 0.02 -1.76 -3.91
C LEU A 346 0.86 -2.90 -4.52
N GLU A 347 1.19 -3.94 -3.76
CA GLU A 347 2.00 -5.04 -4.25
C GLU A 347 1.17 -6.13 -4.94
N MET A 348 0.08 -6.64 -4.33
CA MET A 348 -0.63 -7.82 -4.86
C MET A 348 -1.46 -7.51 -6.11
N GLU A 349 -2.08 -6.34 -6.21
CA GLU A 349 -2.83 -5.94 -7.42
C GLU A 349 -1.87 -5.58 -8.58
N SER A 350 -0.70 -5.02 -8.27
CA SER A 350 0.34 -4.75 -9.28
C SER A 350 0.98 -6.02 -9.80
N LEU A 351 1.44 -6.89 -8.88
CA LEU A 351 2.41 -7.94 -9.18
C LEU A 351 1.80 -9.35 -9.17
N GLY A 352 0.53 -9.51 -8.82
CA GLY A 352 -0.23 -10.76 -8.91
C GLY A 352 -0.57 -11.15 -10.35
N LYS A 353 0.45 -11.26 -11.21
CA LYS A 353 0.33 -11.53 -12.66
C LYS A 353 0.95 -12.90 -12.99
N HIS A 354 0.54 -13.45 -14.15
CA HIS A 354 0.94 -14.77 -14.61
C HIS A 354 1.36 -14.82 -16.09
N VAL A 355 1.28 -13.71 -16.84
CA VAL A 355 1.70 -13.61 -18.25
C VAL A 355 2.66 -12.47 -18.49
N HIS A 356 3.52 -12.65 -19.49
CA HIS A 356 4.37 -11.62 -20.06
C HIS A 356 3.57 -10.69 -21.00
N PRO A 357 3.77 -9.36 -20.96
CA PRO A 357 2.87 -8.41 -21.61
C PRO A 357 3.13 -8.20 -23.11
N ASP A 358 4.22 -8.75 -23.67
CA ASP A 358 4.62 -8.55 -25.06
C ASP A 358 4.38 -9.76 -25.98
N ASP A 359 4.26 -10.98 -25.43
CA ASP A 359 3.90 -12.19 -26.17
C ASP A 359 2.78 -13.03 -25.53
N GLY A 360 2.33 -12.71 -24.31
CA GLY A 360 1.27 -13.43 -23.60
C GLY A 360 1.67 -14.79 -23.03
N SER A 361 2.96 -15.15 -23.08
CA SER A 361 3.46 -16.41 -22.52
C SER A 361 3.40 -16.44 -20.98
N GLU A 362 3.25 -17.64 -20.39
CA GLU A 362 3.18 -17.79 -18.94
C GLU A 362 4.53 -17.49 -18.26
N VAL A 363 4.48 -16.76 -17.15
CA VAL A 363 5.66 -16.46 -16.33
C VAL A 363 6.12 -17.72 -15.62
N ALA A 364 7.30 -18.23 -15.98
CA ALA A 364 7.82 -19.50 -15.46
C ALA A 364 8.12 -19.51 -13.94
N GLN A 365 8.28 -18.34 -13.33
CA GLN A 365 8.52 -18.20 -11.89
C GLN A 365 7.28 -17.70 -11.12
N SER A 366 7.28 -17.97 -9.82
CA SER A 366 6.42 -17.27 -8.87
C SER A 366 6.61 -15.75 -8.90
N THR A 367 5.52 -14.99 -9.02
CA THR A 367 5.48 -13.53 -8.91
C THR A 367 5.26 -13.11 -7.45
N VAL A 368 4.33 -12.18 -7.13
CA VAL A 368 4.16 -11.62 -5.78
C VAL A 368 3.94 -12.70 -4.68
N PRO A 369 4.47 -12.52 -3.45
CA PRO A 369 4.04 -13.30 -2.29
C PRO A 369 2.68 -12.80 -1.75
N VAL A 370 2.02 -13.59 -0.89
CA VAL A 370 0.91 -13.09 -0.08
C VAL A 370 1.44 -12.10 0.96
N VAL A 371 1.04 -10.83 0.85
CA VAL A 371 1.37 -9.74 1.78
C VAL A 371 0.28 -9.64 2.86
N TRP A 372 0.68 -9.52 4.12
CA TRP A 372 -0.24 -9.38 5.25
C TRP A 372 0.49 -8.80 6.47
N GLY A 373 -0.25 -8.55 7.56
CA GLY A 373 0.34 -8.19 8.84
C GLY A 373 -0.57 -7.34 9.71
N SER A 374 -0.03 -6.88 10.83
CA SER A 374 -0.67 -5.99 11.80
C SER A 374 0.40 -5.33 12.67
N ILE A 375 0.01 -4.37 13.51
CA ILE A 375 0.94 -3.63 14.37
C ILE A 375 1.65 -4.51 15.42
N GLY A 376 2.92 -4.21 15.68
CA GLY A 376 3.65 -4.67 16.86
C GLY A 376 3.40 -3.73 18.04
N THR A 377 3.25 -4.21 19.27
CA THR A 377 3.47 -5.60 19.73
C THR A 377 2.28 -6.53 19.55
N ASN A 378 1.08 -6.06 19.16
CA ASN A 378 -0.14 -6.88 19.07
C ASN A 378 0.06 -8.16 18.23
N ALA A 379 0.76 -8.05 17.10
CA ALA A 379 1.16 -9.18 16.25
C ALA A 379 1.89 -10.30 17.01
N GLN A 380 2.74 -9.94 17.98
CA GLN A 380 3.48 -10.90 18.82
C GLN A 380 2.56 -11.80 19.63
N HIS A 381 1.44 -11.24 20.10
CA HIS A 381 0.44 -11.92 20.92
C HIS A 381 -0.66 -12.60 20.09
N ALA A 382 -0.58 -12.57 18.75
CA ALA A 382 -1.54 -13.18 17.84
C ALA A 382 -0.94 -14.36 17.06
N TYR A 383 0.06 -14.12 16.21
CA TYR A 383 0.52 -15.11 15.22
C TYR A 383 2.04 -15.33 15.20
N PHE A 384 2.83 -14.62 16.01
CA PHE A 384 4.28 -14.82 16.06
C PHE A 384 4.70 -16.23 16.51
N GLN A 385 3.86 -16.96 17.23
CA GLN A 385 4.07 -18.38 17.51
C GLN A 385 4.27 -19.19 16.21
N ALA A 386 3.41 -18.97 15.21
CA ALA A 386 3.55 -19.59 13.90
C ALA A 386 4.77 -19.07 13.16
N LEU A 387 5.05 -17.76 13.23
CA LEU A 387 6.23 -17.17 12.59
C LEU A 387 7.56 -17.67 13.17
N HIS A 388 7.62 -18.07 14.43
CA HIS A 388 8.83 -18.57 15.10
C HIS A 388 9.02 -20.09 15.04
N GLN A 389 7.95 -20.86 15.24
CA GLN A 389 8.02 -22.31 15.41
C GLN A 389 7.19 -23.10 14.38
N GLY A 390 6.40 -22.43 13.53
CA GLY A 390 5.70 -23.06 12.41
C GLY A 390 6.65 -23.64 11.36
N THR A 391 6.11 -24.51 10.52
CA THR A 391 6.87 -25.22 9.46
C THR A 391 7.34 -24.29 8.34
N ASP A 392 6.54 -23.27 8.04
CA ASP A 392 6.85 -22.29 7.00
C ASP A 392 7.80 -21.20 7.50
N THR A 393 8.57 -20.64 6.56
CA THR A 393 9.41 -19.47 6.79
C THR A 393 8.80 -18.29 6.05
N VAL A 394 8.24 -17.34 6.79
CA VAL A 394 7.71 -16.09 6.29
C VAL A 394 8.76 -15.01 6.57
N PRO A 395 9.32 -14.31 5.56
CA PRO A 395 10.12 -13.11 5.77
C PRO A 395 9.30 -12.00 6.42
N LEU A 396 9.90 -11.27 7.35
CA LEU A 396 9.25 -10.14 8.03
C LEU A 396 9.86 -8.81 7.62
N GLU A 397 9.02 -7.79 7.48
CA GLU A 397 9.45 -6.39 7.43
C GLU A 397 8.95 -5.66 8.68
N PHE A 398 9.90 -5.17 9.47
CA PHE A 398 9.63 -4.35 10.65
C PHE A 398 9.76 -2.87 10.28
N ILE A 399 8.83 -2.04 10.74
CA ILE A 399 8.92 -0.58 10.61
C ILE A 399 8.87 0.02 12.01
N GLY A 400 9.82 0.89 12.37
CA GLY A 400 9.81 1.61 13.65
C GLY A 400 10.20 3.09 13.51
N VAL A 401 10.00 3.86 14.58
CA VAL A 401 10.37 5.28 14.66
C VAL A 401 11.33 5.54 15.82
N VAL A 402 12.39 6.33 15.60
CA VAL A 402 13.36 6.70 16.63
C VAL A 402 12.78 7.75 17.58
N LYS A 403 12.07 8.75 17.03
CA LYS A 403 11.42 9.84 17.78
C LYS A 403 9.90 9.67 17.65
N PRO A 404 9.18 9.36 18.75
CA PRO A 404 7.73 9.23 18.74
C PRO A 404 7.04 10.61 18.77
N ALA A 405 5.76 10.64 18.42
CA ALA A 405 4.90 11.83 18.52
C ALA A 405 4.55 12.25 19.97
N HIS A 406 4.90 11.43 20.96
CA HIS A 406 4.46 11.55 22.35
C HIS A 406 5.64 11.62 23.34
N PRO A 407 5.47 12.21 24.55
CA PRO A 407 6.54 12.32 25.54
C PRO A 407 6.86 11.00 26.28
N LEU A 408 6.10 9.92 26.07
CA LEU A 408 6.24 8.64 26.78
C LEU A 408 7.49 7.85 26.31
N ARG A 409 8.67 8.28 26.76
CA ARG A 409 9.96 7.71 26.33
C ARG A 409 10.11 6.23 26.69
N GLU A 410 9.74 5.84 27.91
CA GLU A 410 9.84 4.45 28.38
C GLU A 410 9.02 3.49 27.50
N ASN A 411 7.78 3.85 27.18
CA ASN A 411 6.92 3.10 26.25
C ASN A 411 7.61 2.91 24.88
N GLN A 412 8.23 3.97 24.34
CA GLN A 412 8.94 3.88 23.06
C GLN A 412 10.17 2.98 23.14
N ASP A 413 10.95 3.08 24.22
CA ASP A 413 12.14 2.23 24.41
C ASP A 413 11.76 0.76 24.58
N VAL A 414 10.66 0.45 25.27
CA VAL A 414 10.09 -0.91 25.34
C VAL A 414 9.58 -1.39 23.98
N LEU A 415 8.91 -0.53 23.21
CA LEU A 415 8.40 -0.85 21.87
C LEU A 415 9.53 -1.15 20.87
N LEU A 416 10.58 -0.32 20.84
CA LEU A 416 11.77 -0.54 20.01
C LEU A 416 12.61 -1.73 20.49
N SER A 417 12.72 -1.95 21.81
CA SER A 417 13.35 -3.16 22.36
C SER A 417 12.64 -4.42 21.87
N ASN A 418 11.31 -4.39 21.81
CA ASN A 418 10.50 -5.48 21.28
C ASN A 418 10.72 -5.71 19.77
N LEU A 419 10.77 -4.65 18.95
CA LEU A 419 11.11 -4.77 17.51
C LEU A 419 12.48 -5.44 17.33
N LEU A 420 13.51 -4.94 18.02
CA LEU A 420 14.88 -5.42 17.90
C LEU A 420 15.02 -6.85 18.44
N ALA A 421 14.36 -7.17 19.56
CA ALA A 421 14.34 -8.50 20.14
C ALA A 421 13.67 -9.53 19.22
N GLN A 422 12.57 -9.16 18.54
CA GLN A 422 11.92 -10.06 17.59
C GLN A 422 12.78 -10.30 16.33
N ALA A 423 13.37 -9.24 15.76
CA ALA A 423 14.30 -9.37 14.64
C ALA A 423 15.54 -10.22 15.00
N ALA A 424 16.04 -10.10 16.24
CA ALA A 424 17.10 -10.96 16.77
C ALA A 424 16.63 -12.42 16.97
N ALA A 425 15.50 -12.65 17.64
CA ALA A 425 15.00 -14.00 17.93
C ALA A 425 14.72 -14.82 16.65
N LEU A 426 14.13 -14.19 15.63
CA LEU A 426 13.86 -14.80 14.32
C LEU A 426 15.14 -15.26 13.61
N SER A 427 16.20 -14.44 13.66
CA SER A 427 17.46 -14.71 12.95
C SER A 427 18.41 -15.62 13.75
N LEU A 428 18.48 -15.47 15.07
CA LEU A 428 19.45 -16.15 15.93
C LEU A 428 18.95 -17.49 16.50
N GLY A 429 17.64 -17.62 16.73
CA GLY A 429 17.02 -18.79 17.36
C GLY A 429 17.52 -19.11 18.77
N LYS A 430 17.08 -20.26 19.28
CA LYS A 430 17.53 -20.93 20.51
C LYS A 430 17.71 -22.41 20.19
N THR A 431 18.94 -22.88 20.29
CA THR A 431 19.34 -24.27 20.01
C THR A 431 18.74 -25.24 21.04
N PHE A 432 18.71 -26.53 20.69
CA PHE A 432 18.23 -27.57 21.59
C PHE A 432 19.05 -27.66 22.89
N GLU A 433 20.37 -27.47 22.83
CA GLU A 433 21.23 -27.50 24.02
C GLU A 433 21.01 -26.28 24.93
N GLU A 434 20.84 -25.08 24.36
CA GLU A 434 20.43 -23.87 25.10
C GLU A 434 19.06 -24.12 25.80
N ALA A 435 18.09 -24.72 25.10
CA ALA A 435 16.77 -25.03 25.65
C ALA A 435 16.79 -26.19 26.68
N LEU A 436 17.70 -27.15 26.56
CA LEU A 436 17.87 -28.27 27.49
C LEU A 436 18.53 -27.82 28.79
N ALA A 437 19.50 -26.91 28.73
CA ALA A 437 20.10 -26.28 29.91
C ALA A 437 19.08 -25.44 30.71
N GLU A 438 18.04 -24.90 30.06
CA GLU A 438 16.92 -24.21 30.71
C GLU A 438 15.88 -25.18 31.32
N ALA A 439 15.81 -26.43 30.88
CA ALA A 439 14.85 -27.42 31.35
C ALA A 439 15.32 -28.07 32.67
N LYS A 440 15.20 -27.35 33.79
CA LYS A 440 15.80 -27.73 35.09
C LYS A 440 15.03 -28.81 35.89
N THR A 441 13.84 -29.24 35.47
CA THR A 441 12.94 -30.10 36.25
C THR A 441 12.34 -31.22 35.41
N GLY A 442 12.09 -32.38 36.03
CA GLY A 442 11.55 -33.58 35.38
C GLY A 442 12.60 -34.63 35.04
N THR A 443 12.14 -35.79 34.59
CA THR A 443 12.99 -36.87 34.07
C THR A 443 13.78 -36.41 32.84
N GLU A 444 14.83 -37.15 32.46
CA GLU A 444 15.59 -36.84 31.24
C GLU A 444 14.69 -36.81 29.99
N ALA A 445 13.75 -37.75 29.87
CA ALA A 445 12.81 -37.79 28.75
C ALA A 445 11.91 -36.53 28.70
N GLU A 446 11.35 -36.12 29.84
CA GLU A 446 10.51 -34.91 29.93
C GLU A 446 11.32 -33.64 29.64
N ARG A 447 12.53 -33.53 30.19
CA ARG A 447 13.43 -32.39 29.94
C ARG A 447 13.80 -32.27 28.46
N ARG A 448 14.10 -33.38 27.79
CA ARG A 448 14.37 -33.41 26.34
C ARG A 448 13.14 -33.08 25.49
N ALA A 449 11.96 -33.59 25.86
CA ALA A 449 10.71 -33.25 25.17
C ALA A 449 10.38 -31.76 25.32
N LEU A 450 10.56 -31.19 26.51
CA LEU A 450 10.39 -29.77 26.78
C LEU A 450 11.43 -28.92 26.03
N ALA A 451 12.69 -29.35 25.98
CA ALA A 451 13.75 -28.68 25.22
C ALA A 451 13.43 -28.63 23.72
N ALA A 452 12.89 -29.72 23.15
CA ALA A 452 12.44 -29.74 21.76
C ALA A 452 11.31 -28.73 21.50
N GLN A 453 10.33 -28.64 22.41
CA GLN A 453 9.25 -27.64 22.33
C GLN A 453 9.73 -26.20 22.53
N ARG A 454 10.79 -26.00 23.32
CA ARG A 454 11.43 -24.69 23.58
C ARG A 454 12.55 -24.33 22.60
N THR A 455 12.82 -25.17 21.60
CA THR A 455 13.80 -24.89 20.55
C THR A 455 13.20 -23.90 19.54
N PHE A 456 13.97 -22.87 19.20
CA PHE A 456 13.64 -21.92 18.14
C PHE A 456 14.69 -22.09 17.04
N LYS A 457 14.30 -22.55 15.85
CA LYS A 457 15.26 -22.90 14.79
C LYS A 457 16.14 -21.72 14.32
N GLY A 458 15.69 -20.48 14.53
CA GLY A 458 16.34 -19.31 13.95
C GLY A 458 16.19 -19.30 12.43
N ASP A 459 17.16 -18.69 11.74
CA ASP A 459 17.28 -18.66 10.28
C ASP A 459 16.10 -18.03 9.52
N ARG A 460 15.20 -17.32 10.22
CA ARG A 460 14.03 -16.65 9.64
C ARG A 460 14.41 -15.21 9.26
N PRO A 461 14.30 -14.85 7.97
CA PRO A 461 14.81 -13.59 7.48
C PRO A 461 13.94 -12.40 7.87
N SER A 462 14.58 -11.24 8.07
CA SER A 462 13.85 -9.98 8.26
C SER A 462 14.56 -8.77 7.66
N THR A 463 13.76 -7.76 7.36
CA THR A 463 14.15 -6.39 7.00
C THR A 463 13.68 -5.45 8.12
N VAL A 464 14.44 -4.40 8.41
CA VAL A 464 14.03 -3.34 9.33
C VAL A 464 14.12 -1.99 8.62
N PHE A 465 13.00 -1.26 8.59
CA PHE A 465 12.96 0.17 8.34
C PHE A 465 12.94 0.92 9.67
N MET A 466 13.82 1.89 9.82
CA MET A 466 13.85 2.78 10.98
C MET A 466 13.78 4.22 10.52
N LEU A 467 12.63 4.85 10.78
CA LEU A 467 12.36 6.25 10.49
C LEU A 467 12.85 7.13 11.64
N ASP A 468 13.46 8.27 11.35
CA ASP A 468 13.89 9.20 12.41
C ASP A 468 12.71 9.75 13.22
N ALA A 469 11.56 9.96 12.57
CA ALA A 469 10.25 10.28 13.12
C ALA A 469 9.17 9.94 12.08
N LEU A 470 7.88 9.84 12.46
CA LEU A 470 6.76 9.73 11.51
C LEU A 470 6.19 11.13 11.19
N THR A 471 6.74 11.78 10.17
CA THR A 471 6.32 13.06 9.59
C THR A 471 5.67 12.85 8.21
N PRO A 472 4.99 13.86 7.62
CA PRO A 472 4.47 13.74 6.25
C PRO A 472 5.59 13.40 5.27
N HIS A 473 6.72 14.09 5.35
CA HIS A 473 7.92 13.81 4.53
C HIS A 473 8.39 12.35 4.67
N SER A 474 8.60 11.85 5.89
CA SER A 474 9.06 10.46 6.07
C SER A 474 8.05 9.41 5.61
N LEU A 475 6.75 9.69 5.71
CA LEU A 475 5.71 8.78 5.23
C LEU A 475 5.70 8.76 3.69
N GLY A 476 5.82 9.93 3.06
CA GLY A 476 5.91 10.06 1.61
C GLY A 476 7.10 9.29 1.05
N ALA A 477 8.27 9.47 1.68
CA ALA A 477 9.47 8.71 1.36
C ALA A 477 9.23 7.20 1.51
N LEU A 478 8.68 6.74 2.65
CA LEU A 478 8.45 5.31 2.90
C LEU A 478 7.54 4.68 1.86
N ILE A 479 6.41 5.31 1.52
CA ILE A 479 5.47 4.80 0.53
C ILE A 479 6.12 4.76 -0.86
N ALA A 480 6.80 5.83 -1.29
CA ALA A 480 7.47 5.88 -2.59
C ALA A 480 8.58 4.82 -2.74
N LEU A 481 9.28 4.45 -1.66
CA LEU A 481 10.23 3.33 -1.68
C LEU A 481 9.55 1.99 -1.99
N TYR A 482 8.33 1.76 -1.50
CA TYR A 482 7.53 0.58 -1.85
C TYR A 482 6.98 0.64 -3.28
N GLU A 483 6.58 1.82 -3.78
CA GLU A 483 6.17 1.98 -5.19
C GLU A 483 7.32 1.62 -6.15
N HIS A 484 8.55 2.06 -5.84
CA HIS A 484 9.73 1.71 -6.65
C HIS A 484 10.16 0.25 -6.50
N LYS A 485 9.94 -0.37 -5.32
CA LYS A 485 10.07 -1.83 -5.14
C LYS A 485 9.11 -2.57 -6.08
N VAL A 486 7.87 -2.10 -6.20
CA VAL A 486 6.88 -2.66 -7.14
C VAL A 486 7.33 -2.51 -8.58
N PHE A 487 7.80 -1.33 -8.98
CA PHE A 487 8.38 -1.13 -10.32
C PHE A 487 9.50 -2.14 -10.59
N MET A 488 10.46 -2.27 -9.66
CA MET A 488 11.61 -3.17 -9.82
C MET A 488 11.20 -4.64 -9.93
N LEU A 489 10.26 -5.11 -9.11
CA LEU A 489 9.78 -6.48 -9.17
C LEU A 489 8.96 -6.77 -10.44
N GLY A 490 8.17 -5.80 -10.91
CA GLY A 490 7.47 -5.89 -12.19
C GLY A 490 8.45 -6.06 -13.36
N HIS A 491 9.52 -5.25 -13.37
CA HIS A 491 10.62 -5.33 -14.34
C HIS A 491 11.36 -6.68 -14.27
N LEU A 492 11.78 -7.12 -13.08
CA LEU A 492 12.52 -8.37 -12.89
C LEU A 492 11.71 -9.63 -13.23
N TRP A 493 10.38 -9.60 -13.05
CA TRP A 493 9.51 -10.70 -13.45
C TRP A 493 8.99 -10.59 -14.90
N GLY A 494 9.29 -9.50 -15.60
CA GLY A 494 8.83 -9.26 -16.98
C GLY A 494 7.31 -9.13 -17.08
N ILE A 495 6.65 -8.53 -16.10
CA ILE A 495 5.18 -8.39 -16.01
C ILE A 495 4.73 -6.92 -16.03
N ASN A 496 3.52 -6.68 -16.51
CA ASN A 496 2.91 -5.35 -16.39
C ASN A 496 2.42 -5.11 -14.95
N ALA A 497 3.13 -4.26 -14.20
CA ALA A 497 2.75 -3.89 -12.83
C ALA A 497 1.51 -2.96 -12.76
N PHE A 498 1.02 -2.45 -13.90
CA PHE A 498 0.14 -1.27 -13.92
C PHE A 498 -1.29 -1.54 -14.39
N ASP A 499 -1.57 -2.68 -15.01
CA ASP A 499 -2.94 -3.17 -15.25
C ASP A 499 -3.53 -3.92 -14.04
N GLN A 500 -4.79 -4.35 -14.14
CA GLN A 500 -5.46 -5.21 -13.14
C GLN A 500 -6.61 -6.07 -13.72
N TRP A 501 -6.45 -6.66 -14.91
CA TRP A 501 -7.53 -7.37 -15.63
C TRP A 501 -8.28 -8.45 -14.80
N GLY A 502 -7.62 -9.06 -13.82
CA GLY A 502 -8.20 -10.07 -12.94
C GLY A 502 -9.41 -9.61 -12.10
N VAL A 503 -9.67 -8.31 -11.95
CA VAL A 503 -10.82 -7.81 -11.18
C VAL A 503 -12.12 -7.70 -11.99
N GLU A 504 -12.07 -7.80 -13.32
CA GLU A 504 -13.24 -7.50 -14.17
C GLU A 504 -14.28 -8.63 -14.21
N LEU A 505 -13.86 -9.90 -14.16
CA LEU A 505 -14.79 -11.04 -14.24
C LEU A 505 -15.81 -11.02 -13.09
N GLY A 506 -15.37 -10.73 -11.87
CA GLY A 506 -16.25 -10.60 -10.70
C GLY A 506 -17.26 -9.47 -10.85
N LYS A 507 -16.87 -8.33 -11.42
CA LYS A 507 -17.77 -7.19 -11.69
C LYS A 507 -18.85 -7.54 -12.72
N VAL A 508 -18.49 -8.30 -13.76
CA VAL A 508 -19.45 -8.75 -14.79
C VAL A 508 -20.49 -9.70 -14.17
N ILE A 509 -20.04 -10.72 -13.43
CA ILE A 509 -20.92 -11.69 -12.78
C ILE A 509 -21.82 -11.01 -11.73
N ALA A 510 -21.28 -10.09 -10.92
CA ALA A 510 -22.07 -9.34 -9.94
C ALA A 510 -23.19 -8.50 -10.60
N LYS A 511 -22.92 -7.86 -11.75
CA LYS A 511 -23.93 -7.12 -12.52
C LYS A 511 -25.02 -8.02 -13.10
N GLN A 512 -24.70 -9.28 -13.44
CA GLN A 512 -25.68 -10.26 -13.90
C GLN A 512 -26.56 -10.78 -12.75
N ILE A 513 -25.98 -11.01 -11.56
CA ILE A 513 -26.70 -11.50 -10.37
C ILE A 513 -27.59 -10.40 -9.74
N TYR A 514 -27.16 -9.13 -9.78
CA TYR A 514 -27.84 -8.04 -9.09
C TYR A 514 -29.35 -7.92 -9.40
N PRO A 515 -29.83 -7.95 -10.66
CA PRO A 515 -31.27 -7.94 -10.97
C PRO A 515 -32.06 -9.06 -10.25
N SER A 516 -31.50 -10.27 -10.17
CA SER A 516 -32.12 -11.42 -9.50
C SER A 516 -32.21 -11.28 -7.98
N LEU A 517 -31.50 -10.32 -7.38
CA LEU A 517 -31.57 -9.97 -5.96
C LEU A 517 -32.24 -8.61 -5.70
N ALA A 518 -32.39 -7.75 -6.70
CA ALA A 518 -32.97 -6.42 -6.56
C ALA A 518 -34.50 -6.39 -6.74
N ASN A 519 -35.09 -7.42 -7.35
CA ASN A 519 -36.53 -7.55 -7.56
C ASN A 519 -37.11 -8.69 -6.71
N ASP A 520 -37.64 -8.40 -5.52
CA ASP A 520 -38.16 -9.42 -4.60
C ASP A 520 -39.34 -10.23 -5.18
N LYS A 521 -40.00 -9.76 -6.25
CA LYS A 521 -41.14 -10.46 -6.88
C LYS A 521 -40.75 -11.47 -7.95
N ASP A 522 -39.68 -11.22 -8.70
CA ASP A 522 -39.24 -12.07 -9.81
C ASP A 522 -37.71 -12.11 -9.90
N PRO A 523 -37.06 -13.29 -9.77
CA PRO A 523 -35.61 -13.43 -9.94
C PRO A 523 -35.14 -13.30 -11.39
N GLY A 524 -36.05 -13.30 -12.37
CA GLY A 524 -35.72 -13.47 -13.78
C GLY A 524 -35.17 -14.87 -14.09
N ASP A 525 -34.53 -15.00 -15.25
CA ASP A 525 -33.91 -16.26 -15.64
C ASP A 525 -32.59 -16.52 -14.90
N LEU A 526 -32.58 -17.60 -14.11
CA LEU A 526 -31.42 -18.09 -13.35
C LEU A 526 -30.64 -19.19 -14.07
N SER A 527 -31.09 -19.65 -15.25
CA SER A 527 -30.46 -20.77 -15.99
C SER A 527 -29.03 -20.49 -16.45
N GLN A 528 -28.68 -19.21 -16.59
CA GLN A 528 -27.34 -18.70 -16.88
C GLN A 528 -26.32 -18.91 -15.74
N PHE A 529 -26.76 -19.21 -14.52
CA PHE A 529 -25.90 -19.40 -13.35
C PHE A 529 -25.72 -20.88 -13.01
N ASP A 530 -24.59 -21.23 -12.37
CA ASP A 530 -24.36 -22.59 -11.86
C ASP A 530 -25.32 -22.95 -10.71
N GLY A 531 -25.43 -24.25 -10.42
CA GLY A 531 -26.37 -24.77 -9.43
C GLY A 531 -26.14 -24.28 -7.99
N ALA A 532 -24.91 -23.95 -7.60
CA ALA A 532 -24.63 -23.41 -6.27
C ALA A 532 -25.07 -21.93 -6.18
N THR A 533 -24.74 -21.13 -7.20
CA THR A 533 -25.21 -19.73 -7.31
C THR A 533 -26.74 -19.66 -7.35
N GLN A 534 -27.40 -20.50 -8.15
CA GLN A 534 -28.87 -20.60 -8.17
C GLN A 534 -29.47 -20.96 -6.80
N GLY A 535 -28.85 -21.91 -6.10
CA GLY A 535 -29.28 -22.32 -4.76
C GLY A 535 -29.19 -21.19 -3.74
N LEU A 536 -28.10 -20.41 -3.77
CA LEU A 536 -27.92 -19.26 -2.90
C LEU A 536 -28.87 -18.11 -3.24
N ILE A 537 -29.10 -17.79 -4.51
CA ILE A 537 -30.08 -16.77 -4.92
C ILE A 537 -31.48 -17.12 -4.39
N LYS A 538 -31.93 -18.37 -4.56
CA LYS A 538 -33.21 -18.86 -4.02
C LYS A 538 -33.24 -18.72 -2.49
N ALA A 539 -32.22 -19.23 -1.81
CA ALA A 539 -32.12 -19.20 -0.35
C ALA A 539 -32.04 -17.78 0.26
N ILE A 540 -31.54 -16.78 -0.48
CA ILE A 540 -31.58 -15.36 -0.06
C ILE A 540 -33.00 -14.82 -0.21
N ARG A 541 -33.65 -15.10 -1.34
CA ARG A 541 -35.01 -14.61 -1.66
C ARG A 541 -36.08 -15.20 -0.75
N ASP A 542 -35.97 -16.49 -0.39
CA ASP A 542 -36.89 -17.18 0.53
C ASP A 542 -36.86 -16.59 1.97
N ARG A 543 -35.95 -15.64 2.25
CA ARG A 543 -35.75 -14.99 3.55
C ARG A 543 -35.93 -13.46 3.50
N ARG A 544 -36.41 -12.91 2.39
CA ARG A 544 -36.77 -11.48 2.24
C ARG A 544 -38.28 -11.34 2.10
#